data_AF-A0A240UIZ1-F1
#
_entry.id   AF-A0A240UIZ1-F1
#
_cell.length_a   1.000
_cell.length_b   1.000
_cell.length_c   1.000
_cell.angle_alpha   90.00
_cell.angle_beta   90.00
_cell.angle_gamma   90.00
#
_symmetry.space_group_name_H-M   'P 1'
#
loop_
_entity.id
_entity.type
_entity.pdbx_description
1 polymer ?
#
loop_
_entity_poly.entity_id
_entity_poly.type
_entity_poly.pdbx_seq_one_letter_code
_entity_poly.pdbx_strand_id
1 'polypeptide(L)' 'MSHLSGKSVDRINDVIDKISRDSWTRGYYCAVAVLLREEGTVTPQVRSLFNQGGAPREAAAGDLALFAEHGLI' A
#
# COMPACT_ATOMS: atom_id res chain seq x y z
N MET A 1 -26.72 22.19 -17.23
CA MET A 1 -26.23 21.43 -16.06
C MET A 1 -26.48 19.96 -16.33
N SER A 2 -25.44 19.23 -16.73
CA SER A 2 -25.52 17.80 -17.05
C SER A 2 -25.72 17.00 -15.78
N HIS A 3 -26.94 16.48 -15.57
CA HIS A 3 -27.24 15.54 -14.50
C HIS A 3 -26.61 14.19 -14.84
N LEU A 4 -25.58 13.80 -14.10
CA LEU A 4 -25.08 12.42 -14.12
C LEU A 4 -26.17 11.51 -13.53
N SER A 5 -26.50 10.42 -14.23
CA SER A 5 -27.41 9.39 -13.74
C SER A 5 -26.82 8.70 -12.49
N GLY A 6 -27.65 8.30 -11.52
CA GLY A 6 -27.20 7.73 -10.23
C GLY A 6 -26.20 6.58 -10.37
N LYS A 7 -26.39 5.71 -11.38
CA LYS A 7 -25.45 4.61 -11.69
C LYS A 7 -24.04 5.08 -12.08
N SER A 8 -23.92 6.26 -12.67
CA SER A 8 -22.62 6.84 -13.04
C SER A 8 -21.91 7.42 -11.81
N VAL A 9 -22.65 7.96 -10.84
CA VAL A 9 -22.09 8.49 -9.60
C VAL A 9 -21.54 7.36 -8.73
N ASP A 10 -22.27 6.24 -8.61
CA ASP A 10 -21.81 5.07 -7.86
C ASP A 10 -20.47 4.54 -8.40
N ARG A 11 -20.36 4.41 -9.72
CA ARG A 11 -19.11 4.00 -10.38
C ARG A 11 -17.95 4.96 -10.14
N ILE A 12 -18.22 6.27 -10.09
CA ILE A 12 -17.19 7.26 -9.79
C ILE A 12 -16.70 7.11 -8.35
N ASN A 13 -17.61 6.92 -7.39
CA ASN A 13 -17.26 6.70 -5.99
C ASN A 13 -16.42 5.41 -5.83
N ASP A 14 -16.81 4.32 -6.48
CA ASP A 14 -16.05 3.07 -6.45
C ASP A 14 -14.61 3.25 -6.96
N VAL A 15 -14.44 4.03 -8.03
CA VAL A 15 -13.12 4.35 -8.59
C VAL A 15 -12.30 5.21 -7.63
N ILE A 16 -12.91 6.23 -7.02
CA ILE A 16 -12.25 7.11 -6.03
C ILE A 16 -11.80 6.30 -4.82
N ASP A 17 -12.65 5.44 -4.29
CA ASP A 17 -12.33 4.57 -3.15
C ASP A 17 -11.19 3.62 -3.47
N LYS A 18 -11.19 3.06 -4.69
CA LYS A 18 -10.09 2.20 -5.16
C LYS A 18 -8.77 2.98 -5.24
N ILE A 19 -8.76 4.14 -5.89
CA ILE A 19 -7.55 4.98 -5.99
C ILE A 19 -7.05 5.37 -4.61
N SER A 20 -7.95 5.70 -3.68
CA SER A 20 -7.61 6.08 -2.31
C SER A 20 -6.97 4.92 -1.55
N ARG A 21 -7.53 3.71 -1.66
CA ARG A 21 -6.94 2.49 -1.08
C ARG A 21 -5.58 2.18 -1.68
N ASP A 22 -5.46 2.17 -3.00
CA ASP A 22 -4.20 1.87 -3.69
C ASP A 22 -3.11 2.88 -3.29
N SER A 23 -3.45 4.16 -3.19
CA SER A 23 -2.54 5.22 -2.77
C SER A 23 -2.11 5.07 -1.31
N TRP A 24 -3.05 4.74 -0.43
CA TRP A 24 -2.78 4.48 0.98
C TRP A 24 -1.85 3.27 1.15
N THR A 25 -2.15 2.14 0.50
CA THR A 25 -1.35 0.92 0.59
C THR A 25 0.08 1.15 0.09
N ARG A 26 0.23 1.82 -1.06
CA ARG A 26 1.57 2.13 -1.60
C ARG A 26 2.34 3.08 -0.68
N GLY A 27 1.69 4.10 -0.13
CA GLY A 27 2.32 5.02 0.82
C GLY A 27 2.74 4.33 2.12
N TYR A 28 1.89 3.46 2.65
CA TYR A 28 2.17 2.68 3.87
C TYR A 28 3.41 1.81 3.70
N TYR A 29 3.45 0.99 2.65
CA TYR A 29 4.58 0.10 2.41
C TYR A 29 5.86 0.85 2.00
N CYS A 30 5.76 2.01 1.36
CA CYS A 30 6.91 2.88 1.14
C CYS A 30 7.54 3.32 2.47
N ALA A 31 6.73 3.72 3.46
CA ALA A 31 7.23 4.09 4.78
C ALA A 31 7.90 2.91 5.52
N VAL A 32 7.30 1.72 5.44
CA VAL A 32 7.90 0.50 6.01
C VAL A 32 9.23 0.15 5.31
N ALA A 33 9.31 0.32 3.99
CA ALA A 33 10.54 0.09 3.22
C ALA A 33 11.64 1.09 3.59
N VAL A 34 11.29 2.37 3.83
CA VAL A 34 12.24 3.37 4.34
C VAL A 34 12.79 2.95 5.69
N LEU A 35 11.92 2.58 6.64
CA LEU A 35 12.36 2.13 7.96
C LEU A 35 13.26 0.88 7.86
N LEU A 36 12.91 -0.08 7.01
CA LEU A 36 13.75 -1.27 6.78
C LEU A 36 15.14 -0.91 6.24
N ARG A 37 15.22 0.06 5.33
CA ARG A 37 16.52 0.56 4.82
C ARG A 37 17.33 1.26 5.92
N GLU A 38 16.68 2.01 6.80
CA GLU A 38 17.33 2.68 7.92
C GLU A 38 17.87 1.69 8.96
N GLU A 39 17.09 0.66 9.29
CA GLU A 39 17.48 -0.40 10.24
C GLU A 39 18.49 -1.39 9.63
N GLY A 40 18.50 -1.54 8.30
CA GLY A 40 19.35 -2.48 7.56
C GLY A 40 19.00 -3.96 7.76
N THR A 41 18.00 -4.27 8.60
CA THR A 41 17.53 -5.63 8.87
C THR A 41 16.08 -5.63 9.35
N VAL A 42 15.44 -6.81 9.35
CA VAL A 42 14.06 -6.97 9.83
C VAL A 42 14.03 -7.00 11.35
N THR A 43 13.85 -5.84 11.96
CA THR A 43 13.58 -5.71 13.40
C THR A 43 12.16 -6.19 13.75
N PRO A 44 11.87 -6.49 15.03
CA PRO A 44 10.51 -6.79 15.48
C PRO A 44 9.50 -5.69 15.13
N GLN A 45 9.92 -4.42 15.17
CA GLN A 45 9.11 -3.26 14.84
C GLN A 45 8.78 -3.22 13.35
N VAL A 46 9.78 -3.40 12.48
CA VAL A 46 9.58 -3.50 11.03
C VAL A 46 8.62 -4.64 10.70
N ARG A 47 8.82 -5.82 11.29
CA ARG A 47 7.94 -6.98 11.07
C ARG A 47 6.51 -6.72 11.54
N SER A 48 6.34 -6.07 12.68
CA SER A 48 5.03 -5.72 13.22
C SER A 48 4.29 -4.76 12.30
N LEU A 49 4.94 -3.68 11.86
CA LEU A 49 4.36 -2.72 10.91
C LEU A 49 4.05 -3.38 9.57
N PHE A 50 4.98 -4.17 9.02
CA PHE A 50 4.75 -4.90 7.78
C PHE A 50 3.46 -5.74 7.80
N ASN A 51 3.22 -6.46 8.90
CA ASN A 51 2.03 -7.29 9.08
C ASN A 51 0.74 -6.47 9.27
N GLN A 52 0.83 -5.27 9.85
CA GLN A 52 -0.34 -4.39 10.06
C GLN A 52 -0.87 -3.79 8.75
N GLY A 53 -0.06 -3.69 7.70
CA GLY A 53 -0.48 -3.16 6.40
C GLY A 53 -1.46 -4.04 5.63
N GLY A 54 -1.58 -5.33 5.98
CA GLY A 54 -2.59 -6.26 5.46
C GLY A 54 -2.44 -6.73 4.00
N ALA A 55 -1.91 -5.89 3.11
CA ALA A 55 -1.82 -6.17 1.66
C ALA A 55 -0.41 -5.90 1.08
N PRO A 56 0.65 -6.60 1.54
CA PRO A 56 2.02 -6.32 1.13
C PRO A 56 2.28 -6.52 -0.35
N ARG A 57 1.49 -7.38 -1.01
CA ARG A 57 1.60 -7.66 -2.46
C ARG A 57 1.16 -6.47 -3.35
N GLU A 58 0.49 -5.47 -2.77
CA GLU A 58 0.07 -4.25 -3.46
C GLU A 58 1.10 -3.10 -3.34
N ALA A 59 2.21 -3.33 -2.64
CA ALA A 59 3.31 -2.38 -2.56
C ALA A 59 3.91 -2.08 -3.95
N ALA A 60 4.65 -0.97 -4.05
CA ALA A 60 5.39 -0.67 -5.28
C ALA A 60 6.45 -1.74 -5.56
N ALA A 61 6.77 -1.98 -6.84
CA ALA A 61 7.68 -3.04 -7.25
C ALA A 61 9.07 -2.98 -6.56
N GLY A 62 9.60 -1.78 -6.32
CA GLY A 62 10.88 -1.61 -5.61
C GLY A 62 10.80 -1.99 -4.13
N ASP A 63 9.67 -1.75 -3.47
CA ASP A 63 9.46 -2.13 -2.07
C ASP A 63 9.19 -3.62 -1.95
N LEU A 64 8.47 -4.23 -2.91
CA LEU A 64 8.31 -5.69 -3.00
C LEU A 64 9.66 -6.40 -3.10
N ALA A 65 10.56 -5.91 -3.97
CA ALA A 65 11.89 -6.49 -4.12
C ALA A 65 12.70 -6.42 -2.80
N LEU A 66 12.64 -5.27 -2.11
CA LEU A 66 13.28 -5.09 -0.81
C LEU A 66 12.70 -6.07 0.24
N PHE A 67 11.37 -6.20 0.32
CA PHE A 67 10.75 -7.11 1.27
C PHE A 67 11.10 -8.58 1.01
N ALA A 68 11.20 -8.98 -0.26
CA ALA A 68 11.62 -10.33 -0.64
C ALA A 68 13.09 -10.58 -0.27
N GLU A 69 13.98 -9.63 -0.53
CA GLU A 69 15.40 -9.70 -0.16
C GLU A 69 15.59 -9.92 1.36
N HIS A 70 14.72 -9.31 2.15
CA HIS A 70 14.74 -9.39 3.61
C HIS A 70 13.85 -10.51 4.20
N GLY A 71 13.25 -11.36 3.37
CA GLY A 71 12.46 -12.53 3.81
C GLY A 71 11.14 -12.17 4.50
N LEU A 72 10.51 -11.06 4.10
CA LEU A 72 9.17 -10.67 4.54
C LEU A 72 8.07 -11.25 3.65
N ILE A 73 8.39 -11.61 2.39
CA ILE A 73 7.49 -12.25 1.40
C ILE A 73 8.23 -13.24 0.50
#